data_AF-F0I1A0-F1
#
_entry.id   AF-F0I1A0-F1
#
_cell.length_a   1.000
_cell.length_b   1.000
_cell.length_c   1.000
_cell.angle_alpha   90.00
_cell.angle_beta   90.00
_cell.angle_gamma   90.00
#
_symmetry.space_group_name_H-M   'P 1'
#
loop_
_entity.id
_entity.type
_entity.pdbx_description
1 polymer ?
#
loop_
_entity_poly.entity_id
_entity_poly.type
_entity_poly.pdbx_seq_one_letter_code
_entity_poly.pdbx_strand_id
1 'polypeptide(L)'
;MKTIYLSKKDMLEICQDGDKYFLRYPTFNITMPEVVQEIPKEAADSYMSGEHTGKELMNYAQYGFWKSKKQYTQDESDKLFIEDHPSFILKNPENSRPLFTAEEFRQIATQAISSELKPTELDAIGTVDNHLELLLVDPVDWQEEIEAVHLEILQEKINNYIYFLESKQYVERYGDNFDKKVIHITFQYSPSDNGLAFLAAVQKVLQPTDMSLKVELPE
;
A
#
# COMPACT_ATOMS: atom_id res chain seq x y z
N MET A 1 -30.92 33.68 -0.31
CA MET A 1 -29.62 33.35 -0.93
C MET A 1 -28.67 34.56 -1.03
N LYS A 2 -27.47 34.49 -0.42
CA LYS A 2 -26.43 35.54 -0.40
C LYS A 2 -25.10 35.00 -0.97
N THR A 3 -24.42 35.75 -1.83
CA THR A 3 -23.05 35.38 -2.28
C THR A 3 -22.05 35.47 -1.13
N ILE A 4 -21.31 34.39 -0.91
CA ILE A 4 -20.25 34.28 0.10
C ILE A 4 -18.85 34.20 -0.52
N TYR A 5 -18.74 33.77 -1.78
CA TYR A 5 -17.48 33.72 -2.51
C TYR A 5 -17.71 33.99 -4.00
N LEU A 6 -16.81 34.73 -4.64
CA LEU A 6 -16.86 35.09 -6.06
C LEU A 6 -15.49 34.90 -6.69
N SER A 7 -15.38 33.99 -7.66
CA SER A 7 -14.17 33.83 -8.48
C SER A 7 -14.36 34.52 -9.82
N LYS A 8 -13.61 35.61 -10.03
CA LYS A 8 -13.53 36.26 -11.35
C LYS A 8 -12.76 35.43 -12.36
N LYS A 9 -11.85 34.58 -11.90
CA LYS A 9 -11.03 33.69 -12.75
C LYS A 9 -11.90 32.61 -13.39
N ASP A 10 -12.75 31.97 -12.60
CA ASP A 10 -13.58 30.85 -13.05
C ASP A 10 -15.00 31.29 -13.44
N MET A 11 -15.33 32.57 -13.23
CA MET A 11 -16.66 33.16 -13.46
C MET A 11 -17.77 32.41 -12.70
N LEU A 12 -17.53 32.12 -11.41
CA LEU A 12 -18.49 31.39 -10.58
C LEU A 12 -18.68 32.05 -9.20
N GLU A 13 -19.83 31.80 -8.61
CA GLU A 13 -20.24 32.28 -7.30
C GLU A 13 -20.67 31.13 -6.40
N ILE A 14 -20.23 31.16 -5.14
CA ILE A 14 -20.79 30.34 -4.07
C ILE A 14 -21.78 31.20 -3.29
N CYS A 15 -23.01 30.74 -3.19
CA CYS A 15 -24.08 31.39 -2.46
C CYS A 15 -24.54 30.51 -1.29
N GLN A 16 -24.98 31.16 -0.21
CA GLN A 16 -25.51 30.47 0.97
C GLN A 16 -26.96 30.92 1.23
N ASP A 17 -27.81 29.97 1.60
CA ASP A 17 -29.17 30.24 2.08
C ASP A 17 -29.49 29.33 3.28
N GLY A 18 -29.41 29.90 4.49
CA GLY A 18 -29.42 29.11 5.73
C GLY A 18 -28.23 28.13 5.76
N ASP A 19 -28.53 26.84 5.91
CA ASP A 19 -27.53 25.76 5.95
C ASP A 19 -27.19 25.19 4.56
N LYS A 20 -27.83 25.70 3.50
CA LYS A 20 -27.64 25.21 2.13
C LYS A 20 -26.65 26.07 1.36
N TYR A 21 -25.84 25.42 0.53
CA TYR A 21 -24.85 26.04 -0.34
C TYR A 21 -25.25 25.84 -1.81
N PHE A 22 -25.02 26.86 -2.62
CA PHE A 22 -25.39 26.88 -4.03
C PHE A 22 -24.22 27.36 -4.87
N LEU A 23 -23.92 26.61 -5.94
CA LEU A 23 -23.03 27.03 -7.00
C LEU A 23 -23.84 27.80 -8.05
N ARG A 24 -23.37 28.98 -8.43
CA ARG A 24 -23.97 29.82 -9.47
C ARG A 24 -22.94 30.24 -10.51
N TYR A 25 -23.24 30.03 -11.79
CA TYR A 25 -22.37 30.45 -12.89
C TYR A 25 -23.19 30.71 -14.17
N PRO A 26 -22.76 31.66 -15.01
CA PRO A 26 -23.41 31.91 -16.29
C PRO A 26 -23.14 30.75 -17.24
N THR A 27 -24.12 30.41 -18.08
CA THR A 27 -23.89 29.54 -19.23
C THR A 27 -24.07 30.33 -20.52
N PHE A 28 -23.27 30.00 -21.52
CA PHE A 28 -23.38 30.60 -22.85
C PHE A 28 -24.59 30.06 -23.65
N ASN A 29 -25.54 29.38 -22.99
CA ASN A 29 -26.77 28.88 -23.58
C ASN A 29 -27.90 29.92 -23.46
N ILE A 30 -28.42 30.35 -24.60
CA ILE A 30 -29.49 31.35 -24.70
C ILE A 30 -30.76 30.93 -23.95
N THR A 31 -31.05 29.62 -23.87
CA THR A 31 -32.24 29.10 -23.17
C THR A 31 -32.00 28.84 -21.69
N MET A 32 -30.74 28.86 -21.21
CA MET A 32 -30.39 28.65 -19.80
C MET A 32 -29.18 29.51 -19.42
N PRO A 33 -29.36 30.85 -19.34
CA PRO A 33 -28.23 31.78 -19.23
C PRO A 33 -27.47 31.67 -17.91
N GLU A 34 -28.04 31.04 -16.88
CA GLU A 34 -27.44 30.87 -15.56
C GLU A 34 -27.81 29.49 -15.00
N VAL A 35 -26.84 28.84 -14.37
CA VAL A 35 -27.06 27.62 -13.57
C VAL A 35 -26.99 28.01 -12.11
N VAL A 36 -27.95 27.53 -11.32
CA VAL A 36 -27.94 27.59 -9.85
C VAL A 36 -28.20 26.18 -9.35
N GLN A 37 -27.22 25.58 -8.67
CA GLN A 37 -27.30 24.21 -8.21
C GLN A 37 -26.89 24.08 -6.74
N GLU A 38 -27.68 23.34 -5.96
CA GLU A 38 -27.35 23.03 -4.57
C GLU A 38 -26.12 22.10 -4.54
N ILE A 39 -25.14 22.44 -3.71
CA ILE A 39 -23.92 21.67 -3.50
C ILE A 39 -23.72 21.41 -2.00
N PRO A 40 -23.06 20.30 -1.61
CA PRO A 40 -22.65 20.07 -0.24
C PRO A 40 -21.71 21.17 0.25
N LYS A 41 -21.74 21.44 1.57
CA LYS A 41 -20.85 22.41 2.19
C LYS A 41 -19.38 22.05 1.99
N GLU A 42 -19.07 20.76 2.07
CA GLU A 42 -17.73 20.22 1.89
C GLU A 42 -17.18 20.55 0.49
N ALA A 43 -18.04 20.49 -0.54
CA ALA A 43 -17.66 20.83 -1.89
C ALA A 43 -17.40 22.34 -2.07
N ALA A 44 -18.23 23.18 -1.42
CA ALA A 44 -18.01 24.63 -1.40
C ALA A 44 -16.70 24.99 -0.69
N ASP A 45 -16.46 24.41 0.48
CA ASP A 45 -15.27 24.67 1.29
C ASP A 45 -13.99 24.21 0.58
N SER A 46 -14.03 23.05 -0.09
CA SER A 46 -12.91 22.50 -0.86
C SER A 46 -12.55 23.35 -2.09
N TYR A 47 -13.54 23.95 -2.76
CA TYR A 47 -13.25 24.94 -3.82
C TYR A 47 -12.69 26.26 -3.24
N MET A 48 -13.27 26.76 -2.14
CA MET A 48 -12.82 28.01 -1.51
C MET A 48 -11.41 27.91 -0.90
N SER A 49 -10.98 26.72 -0.47
CA SER A 49 -9.62 26.44 0.00
C SER A 49 -8.60 26.32 -1.15
N GLY A 50 -9.07 26.19 -2.40
CA GLY A 50 -8.23 25.99 -3.58
C GLY A 50 -7.82 24.53 -3.83
N GLU A 51 -8.40 23.57 -3.09
CA GLU A 51 -8.18 22.14 -3.30
C GLU A 51 -8.75 21.66 -4.64
N HIS A 52 -9.91 22.19 -5.04
CA HIS A 52 -10.52 21.93 -6.34
C HIS A 52 -10.67 23.21 -7.18
N THR A 53 -10.58 23.06 -8.49
CA THR A 53 -10.78 24.13 -9.47
C THR A 53 -12.26 24.38 -9.75
N GLY A 54 -12.58 25.54 -10.35
CA GLY A 54 -13.97 25.85 -10.71
C GLY A 54 -14.59 24.85 -11.67
N LYS A 55 -13.78 24.29 -12.59
CA LYS A 55 -14.19 23.25 -13.52
C LYS A 55 -14.57 21.95 -12.80
N GLU A 56 -13.80 21.55 -11.78
CA GLU A 56 -14.08 20.35 -10.98
C GLU A 56 -15.32 20.55 -10.11
N LEU A 57 -15.51 21.74 -9.54
CA LEU A 57 -16.72 22.06 -8.79
C LEU A 57 -17.98 22.02 -9.67
N MET A 58 -17.91 22.57 -10.89
CA MET A 58 -19.02 22.48 -11.84
C MET A 58 -19.33 21.02 -12.23
N ASN A 59 -18.30 20.20 -12.42
CA ASN A 59 -18.45 18.78 -12.71
C ASN A 59 -19.06 18.01 -11.53
N TYR A 60 -18.60 18.30 -10.31
CA TYR A 60 -19.15 17.71 -9.08
C TYR A 60 -20.62 18.10 -8.88
N ALA A 61 -20.96 19.38 -9.06
CA ALA A 61 -22.35 19.82 -9.00
C ALA A 61 -23.20 19.04 -10.00
N GLN A 62 -22.76 18.95 -11.26
CA GLN A 62 -23.57 18.34 -12.32
C GLN A 62 -23.70 16.81 -12.22
N TYR A 63 -22.65 16.10 -11.81
CA TYR A 63 -22.60 14.63 -11.90
C TYR A 63 -22.26 13.91 -10.59
N GLY A 64 -21.90 14.63 -9.53
CA GLY A 64 -21.55 14.08 -8.22
C GLY A 64 -20.10 13.57 -8.11
N PHE A 65 -19.22 13.86 -9.08
CA PHE A 65 -17.80 13.51 -9.02
C PHE A 65 -16.91 14.68 -9.49
N TRP A 66 -15.74 14.85 -8.86
CA TRP A 66 -14.84 15.99 -9.08
C TRP A 66 -14.19 15.99 -10.47
N LYS A 67 -13.58 14.87 -10.88
CA LYS A 67 -12.96 14.69 -12.19
C LYS A 67 -13.67 13.61 -12.99
N SER A 68 -13.94 13.84 -14.28
CA SER A 68 -14.40 12.77 -15.17
C SER A 68 -13.25 11.78 -15.43
N LYS A 69 -13.53 10.48 -15.66
CA LYS A 69 -12.51 9.49 -16.07
C LYS A 69 -11.65 9.92 -17.29
N LYS A 70 -12.12 10.86 -18.11
CA LYS A 70 -11.41 11.40 -19.28
C LYS A 70 -10.50 12.60 -18.97
N GLN A 71 -10.48 13.07 -17.72
CA GLN A 71 -9.69 14.24 -17.29
C GLN A 71 -8.41 13.86 -16.54
N TYR A 72 -8.28 12.59 -16.14
CA TYR A 72 -7.03 12.09 -15.59
C TYR A 72 -6.03 11.85 -16.71
N THR A 73 -4.75 12.16 -16.45
CA THR A 73 -3.67 11.56 -17.23
C THR A 73 -3.60 10.06 -16.94
N GLN A 74 -2.84 9.33 -17.77
CA GLN A 74 -2.56 7.92 -17.51
C GLN A 74 -1.89 7.76 -16.14
N ASP A 75 -0.86 8.55 -15.87
CA ASP A 75 -0.12 8.57 -14.60
C ASP A 75 -1.02 8.86 -13.38
N GLU A 76 -1.94 9.84 -13.46
CA GLU A 76 -2.86 10.11 -12.35
C GLU A 76 -3.83 8.93 -12.11
N SER A 77 -4.27 8.27 -13.19
CA SER A 77 -5.15 7.11 -13.09
C SER A 77 -4.42 5.90 -12.50
N ASP A 78 -3.18 5.67 -12.93
CA ASP A 78 -2.34 4.58 -12.45
C ASP A 78 -1.94 4.80 -10.99
N LYS A 79 -1.64 6.05 -10.60
CA LYS A 79 -1.40 6.42 -9.20
C LYS A 79 -2.60 6.06 -8.32
N LEU A 80 -3.80 6.53 -8.67
CA LEU A 80 -5.03 6.26 -7.92
C LEU A 80 -5.34 4.75 -7.85
N PHE A 81 -5.10 4.03 -8.94
CA PHE A 81 -5.33 2.59 -8.98
C PHE A 81 -4.39 1.83 -8.02
N ILE A 82 -3.11 2.21 -7.96
CA ILE A 82 -2.14 1.60 -7.04
C ILE A 82 -2.44 1.99 -5.58
N GLU A 83 -2.92 3.21 -5.32
CA GLU A 83 -3.38 3.61 -3.98
C GLU A 83 -4.56 2.75 -3.48
N ASP A 84 -5.53 2.48 -4.37
CA ASP A 84 -6.68 1.62 -4.05
C ASP A 84 -6.30 0.13 -4.00
N HIS A 85 -5.25 -0.27 -4.72
CA HIS A 85 -4.78 -1.66 -4.82
C HIS A 85 -3.24 -1.77 -4.67
N PRO A 86 -2.70 -1.63 -3.45
CA PRO A 86 -1.26 -1.58 -3.19
C PRO A 86 -0.45 -2.75 -3.75
N SER A 87 -1.01 -3.96 -3.80
CA SER A 87 -0.31 -5.16 -4.30
C SER A 87 0.15 -5.03 -5.76
N PHE A 88 -0.47 -4.16 -6.56
CA PHE A 88 -0.04 -3.91 -7.94
C PHE A 88 1.33 -3.26 -8.04
N ILE A 89 1.80 -2.58 -6.98
CA ILE A 89 3.14 -1.99 -6.96
C ILE A 89 4.23 -3.06 -7.14
N LEU A 90 3.98 -4.29 -6.69
CA LEU A 90 4.93 -5.42 -6.77
C LEU A 90 5.01 -6.02 -8.18
N LYS A 91 4.00 -5.79 -9.04
CA LYS A 91 3.98 -6.32 -10.41
C LYS A 91 4.96 -5.58 -11.31
N ASN A 92 5.16 -4.29 -11.07
CA ASN A 92 6.07 -3.45 -11.84
C ASN A 92 6.57 -2.25 -11.01
N PRO A 93 7.50 -2.49 -10.05
CA PRO A 93 8.02 -1.45 -9.18
C PRO A 93 8.71 -0.31 -9.92
N GLU A 94 9.52 -0.62 -10.95
CA GLU A 94 10.22 0.36 -11.78
C GLU A 94 9.27 1.39 -12.41
N ASN A 95 8.15 0.93 -12.99
CA ASN A 95 7.17 1.83 -13.64
C ASN A 95 6.31 2.62 -12.65
N SER A 96 6.04 2.06 -11.46
CA SER A 96 5.23 2.73 -10.45
C SER A 96 6.04 3.73 -9.62
N ARG A 97 7.36 3.54 -9.49
CA ARG A 97 8.24 4.39 -8.68
C ARG A 97 8.17 5.88 -9.00
N PRO A 98 8.10 6.34 -10.28
CA PRO A 98 8.02 7.76 -10.63
C PRO A 98 6.66 8.40 -10.31
N LEU A 99 5.60 7.60 -10.10
CA LEU A 99 4.25 8.10 -9.82
C LEU A 99 4.11 8.63 -8.38
N PHE A 100 5.04 8.28 -7.50
CA PHE A 100 4.98 8.55 -6.07
C PHE A 100 6.22 9.28 -5.57
N THR A 101 6.06 10.07 -4.51
CA THR A 101 7.18 10.48 -3.68
C THR A 101 7.86 9.25 -3.05
N ALA A 102 9.11 9.40 -2.60
CA ALA A 102 9.82 8.29 -1.97
C ALA A 102 9.09 7.73 -0.74
N GLU A 103 8.44 8.60 0.05
CA GLU A 103 7.72 8.20 1.25
C GLU A 103 6.40 7.49 0.93
N GLU A 104 5.59 8.05 0.02
CA GLU A 104 4.35 7.39 -0.45
C GLU A 104 4.66 6.00 -1.03
N PHE A 105 5.69 5.90 -1.88
CA PHE A 105 6.09 4.63 -2.48
C PHE A 105 6.49 3.62 -1.41
N ARG A 106 7.30 4.03 -0.43
CA ARG A 106 7.73 3.17 0.68
C ARG A 106 6.53 2.66 1.47
N GLN A 107 5.57 3.52 1.79
CA GLN A 107 4.37 3.12 2.55
C GLN A 107 3.54 2.09 1.80
N ILE A 108 3.28 2.32 0.50
CA ILE A 108 2.50 1.40 -0.33
C ILE A 108 3.25 0.06 -0.50
N ALA A 109 4.56 0.10 -0.77
CA ALA A 109 5.40 -1.11 -0.86
C ALA A 109 5.38 -1.89 0.47
N THR A 110 5.48 -1.21 1.61
CA THR A 110 5.42 -1.83 2.94
C THR A 110 4.10 -2.55 3.16
N GLN A 111 2.99 -1.90 2.81
CA GLN A 111 1.66 -2.48 2.91
C GLN A 111 1.49 -3.71 1.99
N ALA A 112 1.95 -3.59 0.74
CA ALA A 112 1.86 -4.65 -0.25
C ALA A 112 2.68 -5.88 0.17
N ILE A 113 3.96 -5.70 0.50
CA ILE A 113 4.85 -6.79 0.92
C ILE A 113 4.37 -7.41 2.23
N SER A 114 3.89 -6.60 3.19
CA SER A 114 3.35 -7.12 4.45
C SER A 114 2.09 -7.97 4.22
N SER A 115 1.29 -7.67 3.19
CA SER A 115 0.11 -8.45 2.83
C SER A 115 0.48 -9.80 2.21
N GLU A 116 1.57 -9.86 1.43
CA GLU A 116 2.08 -11.08 0.82
C GLU A 116 2.84 -11.96 1.84
N LEU A 117 3.79 -11.37 2.59
CA LEU A 117 4.63 -12.09 3.54
C LEU A 117 3.95 -12.35 4.88
N LYS A 118 3.03 -11.50 5.33
CA LYS A 118 2.37 -11.63 6.65
C LYS A 118 3.37 -11.85 7.79
N PRO A 119 4.23 -10.86 8.11
CA PRO A 119 5.37 -11.03 9.02
C PRO A 119 4.98 -11.50 10.45
N THR A 120 3.72 -11.30 10.85
CA THR A 120 3.22 -11.71 12.17
C THR A 120 2.68 -13.14 12.22
N GLU A 121 2.61 -13.84 11.08
CA GLU A 121 2.05 -15.20 10.97
C GLU A 121 3.15 -16.24 10.67
N LEU A 122 2.93 -17.48 11.09
CA LEU A 122 3.71 -18.64 10.65
C LEU A 122 2.99 -19.30 9.46
N ASP A 123 3.74 -19.74 8.44
CA ASP A 123 3.12 -20.29 7.23
C ASP A 123 2.79 -21.77 7.44
N ALA A 124 3.77 -22.57 7.89
CA ALA A 124 3.52 -23.93 8.34
C ALA A 124 4.55 -24.39 9.38
N ILE A 125 4.16 -25.41 10.16
CA ILE A 125 5.00 -26.05 11.17
C ILE A 125 4.76 -27.56 11.19
N GLY A 126 5.84 -28.33 11.28
CA GLY A 126 5.78 -29.79 11.29
C GLY A 126 7.02 -30.42 11.92
N THR A 127 7.04 -31.75 11.93
CA THR A 127 8.16 -32.54 12.44
C THR A 127 8.72 -33.43 11.34
N VAL A 128 10.02 -33.36 11.08
CA VAL A 128 10.72 -34.13 10.04
C VAL A 128 11.98 -34.72 10.66
N ASP A 129 12.13 -36.04 10.63
CA ASP A 129 13.32 -36.75 11.16
C ASP A 129 13.76 -36.30 12.57
N ASN A 130 12.81 -36.15 13.50
CA ASN A 130 13.05 -35.66 14.88
C ASN A 130 13.54 -34.20 14.99
N HIS A 131 13.39 -33.41 13.93
CA HIS A 131 13.50 -31.95 13.96
C HIS A 131 12.12 -31.30 13.96
N LEU A 132 12.02 -30.15 14.62
CA LEU A 132 10.89 -29.24 14.44
C LEU A 132 11.20 -28.31 13.28
N GLU A 133 10.37 -28.30 12.25
CA GLU A 133 10.58 -27.51 11.02
C GLU A 133 9.44 -26.50 10.84
N LEU A 134 9.81 -25.23 10.69
CA LEU A 134 8.90 -24.13 10.37
C LEU A 134 9.16 -23.70 8.92
N LEU A 135 8.16 -23.83 8.07
CA LEU A 135 8.24 -23.39 6.67
C LEU A 135 7.90 -21.90 6.59
N LEU A 136 8.72 -21.15 5.86
CA LEU A 136 8.51 -19.77 5.45
C LEU A 136 8.53 -19.73 3.92
N VAL A 137 7.43 -19.30 3.31
CA VAL A 137 7.32 -19.11 1.86
C VAL A 137 7.44 -17.62 1.56
N ASP A 138 8.40 -17.27 0.70
CA ASP A 138 8.60 -15.91 0.21
C ASP A 138 8.17 -15.81 -1.27
N PRO A 139 7.00 -15.20 -1.57
CA PRO A 139 6.50 -15.02 -2.92
C PRO A 139 6.95 -13.71 -3.59
N VAL A 140 7.74 -12.87 -2.91
CA VAL A 140 8.04 -11.50 -3.37
C VAL A 140 9.28 -11.51 -4.28
N ASP A 141 9.19 -10.77 -5.39
CA ASP A 141 10.27 -10.63 -6.35
C ASP A 141 11.32 -9.59 -5.89
N TRP A 142 12.58 -9.79 -6.28
CA TRP A 142 13.74 -9.06 -5.77
C TRP A 142 14.11 -7.86 -6.67
N GLN A 143 13.16 -6.93 -6.80
CA GLN A 143 13.32 -5.71 -7.60
C GLN A 143 13.98 -4.58 -6.79
N GLU A 144 14.89 -3.81 -7.42
CA GLU A 144 15.73 -2.80 -6.74
C GLU A 144 14.89 -1.75 -5.99
N GLU A 145 13.76 -1.31 -6.56
CA GLU A 145 12.94 -0.25 -5.99
C GLU A 145 12.28 -0.63 -4.66
N ILE A 146 12.04 -1.93 -4.43
CA ILE A 146 11.35 -2.45 -3.24
C ILE A 146 12.25 -3.30 -2.34
N GLU A 147 13.46 -3.64 -2.79
CA GLU A 147 14.37 -4.57 -2.10
C GLU A 147 14.60 -4.18 -0.64
N ALA A 148 14.84 -2.89 -0.36
CA ALA A 148 15.06 -2.41 1.01
C ALA A 148 13.84 -2.69 1.92
N VAL A 149 12.63 -2.48 1.42
CA VAL A 149 11.39 -2.73 2.16
C VAL A 149 11.13 -4.22 2.31
N HIS A 150 11.42 -5.01 1.27
CA HIS A 150 11.33 -6.47 1.30
C HIS A 150 12.25 -7.06 2.37
N LEU A 151 13.50 -6.61 2.43
CA LEU A 151 14.46 -7.02 3.46
C LEU A 151 13.98 -6.66 4.87
N GLU A 152 13.45 -5.45 5.08
CA GLU A 152 12.90 -5.04 6.39
C GLU A 152 11.78 -5.99 6.84
N ILE A 153 10.81 -6.29 5.98
CA ILE A 153 9.66 -7.15 6.34
C ILE A 153 10.06 -8.62 6.45
N LEU A 154 10.95 -9.11 5.59
CA LEU A 154 11.47 -10.48 5.70
C LEU A 154 12.24 -10.68 7.01
N GLN A 155 13.01 -9.68 7.44
CA GLN A 155 13.66 -9.69 8.75
C GLN A 155 12.65 -9.75 9.89
N GLU A 156 11.57 -8.96 9.84
CA GLU A 156 10.49 -9.04 10.83
C GLU A 156 9.86 -10.44 10.89
N LYS A 157 9.58 -11.04 9.72
CA LYS A 157 9.01 -12.39 9.64
C LYS A 157 9.95 -13.44 10.25
N ILE A 158 11.23 -13.43 9.88
CA ILE A 158 12.21 -14.37 10.44
C ILE A 158 12.35 -14.16 11.96
N ASN A 159 12.36 -12.91 12.43
CA ASN A 159 12.40 -12.63 13.87
C ASN A 159 11.17 -13.17 14.60
N ASN A 160 9.98 -13.12 13.99
CA ASN A 160 8.76 -13.72 14.55
C ASN A 160 8.91 -15.25 14.68
N TYR A 161 9.52 -15.92 13.70
CA TYR A 161 9.77 -17.37 13.75
C TYR A 161 10.78 -17.73 14.83
N ILE A 162 11.86 -16.96 14.95
CA ILE A 162 12.85 -17.11 16.02
C ILE A 162 12.17 -16.91 17.38
N TYR A 163 11.39 -15.84 17.54
CA TYR A 163 10.66 -15.56 18.77
C TYR A 163 9.71 -16.69 19.16
N PHE A 164 8.95 -17.24 18.19
CA PHE A 164 8.07 -18.37 18.43
C PHE A 164 8.82 -19.61 18.96
N LEU A 165 10.01 -19.88 18.43
CA LEU A 165 10.87 -20.97 18.86
C LEU A 165 11.47 -20.71 20.26
N GLU A 166 12.02 -19.51 20.49
CA GLU A 166 12.64 -19.13 21.77
C GLU A 166 11.62 -19.07 22.91
N SER A 167 10.43 -18.58 22.63
CA SER A 167 9.31 -18.53 23.60
C SER A 167 8.62 -19.89 23.79
N LYS A 168 9.08 -20.94 23.08
CA LYS A 168 8.60 -22.32 23.22
C LYS A 168 7.10 -22.49 22.97
N GLN A 169 6.51 -21.66 22.11
CA GLN A 169 5.07 -21.69 21.83
C GLN A 169 4.59 -23.02 21.21
N TYR A 170 5.49 -23.81 20.62
CA TYR A 170 5.19 -25.12 20.04
C TYR A 170 5.03 -26.25 21.08
N VAL A 171 5.52 -26.07 22.31
CA VAL A 171 5.74 -27.19 23.25
C VAL A 171 4.44 -27.91 23.64
N GLU A 172 3.34 -27.18 23.82
CA GLU A 172 2.06 -27.79 24.18
C GLU A 172 1.58 -28.79 23.12
N ARG A 173 1.87 -28.52 21.84
CA ARG A 173 1.40 -29.32 20.71
C ARG A 173 2.40 -30.37 20.24
N TYR A 174 3.69 -30.06 20.29
CA TYR A 174 4.75 -30.87 19.68
C TYR A 174 5.73 -31.48 20.68
N GLY A 175 5.68 -31.07 21.95
CA GLY A 175 6.73 -31.38 22.93
C GLY A 175 7.99 -30.56 22.70
N ASP A 176 9.06 -30.86 23.45
CA ASP A 176 10.33 -30.10 23.41
C ASP A 176 11.56 -31.00 23.16
N ASN A 177 11.35 -32.24 22.72
CA ASN A 177 12.42 -33.22 22.52
C ASN A 177 12.81 -33.33 21.05
N PHE A 178 13.47 -32.30 20.53
CA PHE A 178 13.96 -32.23 19.15
C PHE A 178 15.48 -32.11 19.13
N ASP A 179 16.13 -32.77 18.16
CA ASP A 179 17.59 -32.66 17.99
C ASP A 179 17.98 -31.27 17.48
N LYS A 180 17.12 -30.66 16.65
CA LYS A 180 17.27 -29.31 16.08
C LYS A 180 15.92 -28.67 15.79
N LYS A 181 15.94 -27.34 15.71
CA LYS A 181 14.84 -26.51 15.20
C LYS A 181 15.28 -25.90 13.87
N VAL A 182 14.47 -26.04 12.84
CA VAL A 182 14.80 -25.62 11.48
C VAL A 182 13.78 -24.58 11.04
N ILE A 183 14.26 -23.38 10.70
CA ILE A 183 13.50 -22.43 9.89
C ILE A 183 13.86 -22.76 8.44
N HIS A 184 12.90 -23.26 7.69
CA HIS A 184 13.07 -23.60 6.29
C HIS A 184 12.41 -22.51 5.45
N ILE A 185 13.22 -21.74 4.73
CA ILE A 185 12.74 -20.70 3.83
C ILE A 185 12.82 -21.17 2.37
N THR A 186 11.70 -21.02 1.65
CA THR A 186 11.58 -21.29 0.21
C THR A 186 11.23 -20.00 -0.53
N PHE A 187 11.84 -19.77 -1.69
CA PHE A 187 11.60 -18.57 -2.48
C PHE A 187 10.89 -18.88 -3.81
N GLN A 188 9.93 -18.05 -4.18
CA GLN A 188 9.35 -18.07 -5.53
C GLN A 188 10.31 -17.49 -6.57
N TYR A 189 11.06 -16.45 -6.18
CA TYR A 189 12.01 -15.74 -7.04
C TYR A 189 13.41 -15.78 -6.42
N SER A 190 14.44 -15.94 -7.25
CA SER A 190 15.82 -16.00 -6.77
C SER A 190 16.19 -14.72 -6.01
N PRO A 191 16.68 -14.83 -4.75
CA PRO A 191 17.14 -13.67 -4.00
C PRO A 191 18.28 -12.94 -4.69
N SER A 192 18.34 -11.63 -4.48
CA SER A 192 19.48 -10.81 -4.86
C SER A 192 20.72 -11.12 -4.01
N ASP A 193 21.88 -10.55 -4.39
CA ASP A 193 23.10 -10.62 -3.58
C ASP A 193 22.90 -10.06 -2.17
N ASN A 194 22.11 -8.99 -2.02
CA ASN A 194 21.77 -8.41 -0.71
C ASN A 194 20.90 -9.38 0.10
N GLY A 195 19.91 -10.02 -0.54
CA GLY A 195 19.08 -11.06 0.05
C GLY A 195 19.90 -12.25 0.54
N LEU A 196 20.80 -12.77 -0.30
CA LEU A 196 21.70 -13.86 0.07
C LEU A 196 22.65 -13.47 1.22
N ALA A 197 23.20 -12.26 1.19
CA ALA A 197 24.05 -11.74 2.27
C ALA A 197 23.28 -11.62 3.59
N PHE A 198 22.03 -11.17 3.53
CA PHE A 198 21.12 -11.12 4.68
C PHE A 198 20.86 -12.51 5.26
N LEU A 199 20.50 -13.51 4.44
CA LEU A 199 20.28 -14.90 4.88
C LEU A 199 21.55 -15.50 5.51
N ALA A 200 22.72 -15.22 4.94
CA ALA A 200 23.99 -15.64 5.53
C ALA A 200 24.27 -14.97 6.88
N ALA A 201 23.84 -13.72 7.07
CA ALA A 201 23.91 -13.04 8.37
C ALA A 201 22.98 -13.69 9.40
N VAL A 202 21.74 -14.01 9.01
CA VAL A 202 20.80 -14.76 9.87
C VAL A 202 21.39 -16.11 10.29
N GLN A 203 21.95 -16.87 9.33
CA GLN A 203 22.61 -18.15 9.63
C GLN A 203 23.73 -18.01 10.67
N LYS A 204 24.53 -16.93 10.61
CA LYS A 204 25.58 -16.64 11.60
C LYS A 204 25.01 -16.33 12.97
N VAL A 205 23.92 -15.57 13.05
CA VAL A 205 23.23 -15.24 14.31
C VAL A 205 22.67 -16.50 14.98
N LEU A 206 22.20 -17.49 14.19
CA LEU A 206 21.65 -18.73 14.71
C LEU A 206 22.70 -19.78 15.10
N GLN A 207 23.96 -19.69 14.63
CA GLN A 207 25.03 -20.67 14.94
C GLN A 207 25.19 -21.06 16.41
N PRO A 208 25.13 -20.15 17.41
CA PRO A 208 25.30 -20.52 18.82
C PRO A 208 24.06 -21.17 19.45
N THR A 209 22.98 -21.35 18.70
CA THR A 209 21.69 -21.89 19.20
C THR A 209 21.45 -23.31 18.69
N ASP A 210 20.33 -23.93 19.09
CA ASP A 210 19.83 -25.19 18.52
C ASP A 210 18.93 -24.97 17.28
N MET A 211 18.87 -23.73 16.79
CA MET A 211 18.15 -23.34 15.58
C MET A 211 19.07 -23.32 14.37
N SER A 212 18.49 -23.51 13.19
CA SER A 212 19.20 -23.41 11.91
C SER A 212 18.29 -22.85 10.83
N LEU A 213 18.87 -22.16 9.86
CA LEU A 213 18.18 -21.68 8.66
C LEU A 213 18.55 -22.56 7.48
N LYS A 214 17.56 -23.27 6.93
CA LYS A 214 17.63 -24.01 5.67
C LYS A 214 17.05 -23.13 4.56
N VAL A 215 17.82 -22.90 3.51
CA VAL A 215 17.40 -22.07 2.36
C VAL A 215 17.21 -22.97 1.14
N GLU A 216 16.03 -22.90 0.52
CA GLU A 216 15.70 -23.55 -0.73
C GLU A 216 15.44 -22.46 -1.79
N LEU A 217 16.26 -22.48 -2.84
CA LEU A 217 16.18 -21.57 -3.97
C LEU A 217 15.32 -22.18 -5.08
N PRO A 218 14.62 -21.38 -5.89
CA PRO A 218 13.90 -21.90 -7.05
C PRO A 218 14.87 -22.51 -8.07
N GLU A 219 14.38 -23.49 -8.83
CA GLU A 219 15.13 -24.17 -9.91
C GLU A 219 15.38 -23.27 -11.13
#